data_AF-A0A942TU11-F1
#
_entry.id   AF-A0A942TU11-F1
#
_cell.length_a   1.000
_cell.length_b   1.000
_cell.length_c   1.000
_cell.angle_alpha   90.00
_cell.angle_beta   90.00
_cell.angle_gamma   90.00
#
_symmetry.space_group_name_H-M   'P 1'
#
loop_
_entity.id
_entity.type
_entity.pdbx_description
1 polymer ?
#
loop_
_entity_poly.entity_id
_entity_poly.type
_entity_poly.pdbx_seq_one_letter_code
_entity_poly.pdbx_strand_id
1 'polypeptide(L)'
;MLEERQLKAIEMLVEGGHTITAIAKEVGVSRKTMYTWMSKDNFKAKLQEMQELKNNILKEKVKGNAEANIKVLEELRDSSKNDMTRYHCANILLQYAGWNSNQVQEITIKSDDSNDKNYLLDLLKKKREEKQDQEPLH
;
A
#
# COMPACT_ATOMS: atom_id res chain seq x y z
N MET A 1 6.22 -20.40 -26.33
CA MET A 1 5.04 -20.71 -25.49
C MET A 1 5.47 -21.56 -24.31
N LEU A 2 4.74 -21.51 -23.19
CA LEU A 2 4.99 -22.40 -22.05
C LEU A 2 4.30 -23.75 -22.29
N GLU A 3 4.95 -24.82 -21.89
CA GLU A 3 4.39 -26.18 -21.94
C GLU A 3 3.46 -26.43 -20.74
N GLU A 4 2.57 -27.41 -20.86
CA GLU A 4 1.60 -27.78 -19.81
C GLU A 4 2.25 -28.04 -18.44
N ARG A 5 3.40 -28.74 -18.44
CA ARG A 5 4.17 -29.02 -17.20
C ARG A 5 4.70 -27.74 -16.55
N GLN A 6 5.07 -26.74 -17.36
CA GLN A 6 5.54 -25.45 -16.87
C GLN A 6 4.38 -24.65 -16.28
N LEU A 7 3.19 -24.71 -16.90
CA LEU A 7 1.98 -24.08 -16.39
C LEU A 7 1.55 -24.71 -15.06
N LYS A 8 1.50 -26.04 -14.96
CA LYS A 8 1.22 -26.75 -13.70
C LYS A 8 2.24 -26.38 -12.62
N ALA A 9 3.52 -26.28 -12.97
CA ALA A 9 4.55 -25.85 -12.03
C ALA A 9 4.34 -24.40 -11.54
N ILE A 10 3.94 -23.49 -12.43
CA ILE A 10 3.62 -22.10 -12.07
C ILE A 10 2.42 -22.05 -11.13
N GLU A 11 1.37 -22.82 -11.40
CA GLU A 11 0.19 -22.90 -10.54
C GLU A 11 0.56 -23.32 -9.12
N MET A 12 1.33 -24.41 -8.97
CA MET A 12 1.80 -24.88 -7.66
C MET A 12 2.72 -23.85 -6.95
N LEU A 13 3.54 -23.12 -7.71
CA LEU A 13 4.37 -22.05 -7.16
C LEU A 13 3.53 -20.86 -6.64
N VAL A 14 2.44 -20.53 -7.34
CA VAL A 14 1.51 -19.46 -6.98
C VAL A 14 0.66 -19.87 -5.78
N GLU A 15 0.19 -21.11 -5.72
CA GLU A 15 -0.52 -21.68 -4.57
C GLU A 15 0.32 -21.59 -3.29
N GLY A 16 1.59 -21.95 -3.40
CA GLY A 16 2.54 -21.98 -2.28
C GLY A 16 2.43 -23.29 -1.48
N GLY A 17 3.24 -23.41 -0.41
CA GLY A 17 3.20 -24.58 0.48
C GLY A 17 3.98 -25.81 0.00
N HIS A 18 4.46 -25.83 -1.24
CA HIS A 18 5.33 -26.89 -1.77
C HIS A 18 6.77 -26.43 -1.95
N THR A 19 7.72 -27.32 -1.67
CA THR A 19 9.14 -27.08 -1.99
C THR A 19 9.36 -27.25 -3.50
N ILE A 20 10.38 -26.58 -4.04
CA ILE A 20 10.78 -26.72 -5.46
C ILE A 20 11.03 -28.19 -5.83
N THR A 21 11.59 -28.97 -4.90
CA THR A 21 11.82 -30.41 -5.09
C THR A 21 10.51 -31.20 -5.21
N ALA A 22 9.51 -30.87 -4.39
CA ALA A 22 8.19 -31.51 -4.45
C ALA A 22 7.47 -31.16 -5.76
N ILE A 23 7.51 -29.89 -6.17
CA ILE A 23 6.92 -29.43 -7.44
C ILE A 23 7.60 -30.13 -8.62
N ALA A 24 8.94 -30.22 -8.63
CA ALA A 24 9.70 -30.92 -9.67
C ALA A 24 9.26 -32.38 -9.82
N LYS A 25 9.09 -33.08 -8.69
CA LYS A 25 8.61 -34.46 -8.65
C LYS A 25 7.19 -34.58 -9.21
N GLU A 26 6.30 -33.68 -8.80
CA GLU A 26 4.89 -33.67 -9.20
C GLU A 26 4.68 -33.40 -10.69
N VAL A 27 5.50 -32.52 -11.28
CA VAL A 27 5.45 -32.23 -12.73
C VAL A 27 6.35 -33.15 -13.57
N GLY A 28 7.03 -34.10 -12.93
CA GLY A 28 7.82 -35.14 -13.59
C GLY A 28 9.13 -34.63 -14.22
N VAL A 29 9.83 -33.70 -13.57
CA VAL A 29 11.12 -33.15 -14.04
C VAL A 29 12.19 -33.16 -12.95
N SER A 30 13.45 -32.99 -13.36
CA SER A 30 14.54 -32.83 -12.39
C SER A 30 14.46 -31.46 -11.69
N ARG A 31 14.95 -31.39 -10.45
CA ARG A 31 15.08 -30.13 -9.72
C ARG A 31 15.92 -29.09 -10.49
N LYS A 32 16.95 -29.53 -11.20
CA LYS A 32 17.78 -28.65 -12.05
C LYS A 32 16.94 -28.01 -13.16
N THR A 33 16.09 -28.81 -13.81
CA THR A 33 15.16 -28.34 -14.86
C THR A 33 14.22 -27.26 -14.32
N MET A 34 13.69 -27.43 -13.10
CA MET A 34 12.87 -26.41 -12.44
C MET A 34 13.62 -25.08 -12.28
N TYR A 35 14.87 -25.11 -11.79
CA TYR A 35 15.67 -23.89 -11.67
C TYR A 35 15.96 -23.25 -13.03
N THR A 36 16.21 -24.05 -14.06
CA THR A 36 16.36 -23.56 -15.43
C THR A 36 15.08 -22.88 -15.92
N TRP A 37 13.90 -23.43 -15.64
CA TRP A 37 12.63 -22.79 -16.00
C TRP A 37 12.45 -21.46 -15.27
N MET A 38 12.67 -21.41 -13.96
CA MET A 38 12.56 -20.18 -13.17
C MET A 38 13.55 -19.09 -13.59
N SER A 39 14.66 -19.43 -14.26
CA SER A 39 15.56 -18.43 -14.83
C SER A 39 15.09 -17.83 -16.15
N LYS A 40 14.17 -18.48 -16.89
CA LYS A 40 13.70 -18.01 -18.20
C LYS A 40 12.66 -16.90 -18.06
N ASP A 41 12.78 -15.87 -18.89
CA ASP A 41 11.94 -14.67 -18.80
C ASP A 41 10.45 -14.95 -19.03
N ASN A 42 10.12 -15.84 -19.98
CA ASN A 42 8.73 -16.23 -20.24
C ASN A 42 8.06 -16.91 -19.04
N PHE A 43 8.82 -17.72 -18.29
CA PHE A 43 8.33 -18.39 -17.08
C PHE A 43 8.17 -17.38 -15.94
N LYS A 44 9.15 -16.51 -15.74
CA LYS A 44 9.09 -15.44 -14.72
C LYS A 44 7.91 -14.50 -14.96
N ALA A 45 7.73 -14.04 -16.19
CA ALA A 45 6.65 -13.15 -16.56
C ALA A 45 5.29 -13.77 -16.25
N LYS A 46 5.07 -15.03 -16.63
CA LYS A 46 3.80 -15.72 -16.35
C LYS A 46 3.59 -16.00 -14.86
N LEU A 47 4.65 -16.37 -14.15
CA LEU A 47 4.60 -16.54 -12.69
C LEU A 47 4.18 -15.24 -12.00
N GLN A 48 4.81 -14.12 -12.38
CA GLN A 48 4.48 -12.80 -11.84
C GLN A 48 3.01 -12.42 -12.16
N GLU A 49 2.57 -12.58 -13.41
CA GLU A 49 1.19 -12.32 -13.82
C GLU A 49 0.18 -13.10 -12.96
N MET A 50 0.42 -14.39 -12.73
CA MET A 50 -0.46 -15.24 -11.92
C MET A 50 -0.42 -14.87 -10.43
N GLN A 51 0.75 -14.47 -9.91
CA GLN A 51 0.88 -13.95 -8.55
C GLN A 51 0.11 -12.64 -8.36
N GLU A 52 0.20 -11.73 -9.32
CA GLU A 52 -0.55 -10.47 -9.33
C GLU A 52 -2.06 -10.72 -9.38
N LEU A 53 -2.51 -11.62 -10.25
CA LEU A 53 -3.91 -12.02 -10.34
C LEU A 53 -4.41 -12.60 -9.01
N LYS A 54 -3.67 -13.55 -8.40
CA LYS A 54 -4.00 -14.10 -7.09
C LYS A 54 -4.07 -13.02 -6.03
N ASN A 55 -3.10 -12.11 -5.98
CA ASN A 55 -3.08 -11.00 -5.03
C ASN A 55 -4.28 -10.06 -5.22
N ASN A 56 -4.68 -9.79 -6.46
CA ASN A 56 -5.86 -8.96 -6.73
C ASN A 56 -7.15 -9.65 -6.27
N ILE A 57 -7.31 -10.95 -6.54
CA ILE A 57 -8.47 -11.72 -6.02
C ILE A 57 -8.49 -11.69 -4.49
N LEU A 58 -7.35 -11.89 -3.84
CA LEU A 58 -7.26 -11.83 -2.37
C LEU A 58 -7.59 -10.44 -1.83
N LYS A 59 -7.12 -9.37 -2.48
CA LYS A 59 -7.47 -7.99 -2.12
C LYS A 59 -8.97 -7.76 -2.23
N GLU A 60 -9.60 -8.18 -3.32
CA GLU A 60 -11.06 -8.04 -3.48
C GLU A 60 -11.83 -8.85 -2.43
N LYS A 61 -11.36 -10.06 -2.09
CA LYS A 61 -11.94 -10.85 -1.00
C LYS A 61 -11.85 -10.14 0.36
N VAL A 62 -10.70 -9.52 0.65
CA VAL A 62 -10.51 -8.74 1.89
C VAL A 62 -11.41 -7.50 1.90
N LYS A 63 -11.53 -6.79 0.77
CA LYS A 63 -12.45 -5.65 0.61
C LYS A 63 -13.91 -6.05 0.80
N GLY A 64 -14.33 -7.17 0.21
CA GLY A 64 -15.68 -7.70 0.37
C GLY A 64 -16.03 -8.03 1.82
N ASN A 65 -15.02 -8.36 2.63
CA ASN A 65 -15.15 -8.62 4.06
C ASN A 65 -14.77 -7.42 4.95
N ALA A 66 -14.72 -6.20 4.41
CA ALA A 66 -14.26 -5.02 5.14
C ALA A 66 -15.04 -4.80 6.44
N GLU A 67 -16.36 -4.95 6.44
CA GLU A 67 -17.19 -4.79 7.65
C GLU A 67 -16.80 -5.78 8.75
N ALA A 68 -16.63 -7.06 8.41
CA ALA A 68 -16.22 -8.07 9.38
C ALA A 68 -14.80 -7.80 9.92
N ASN A 69 -13.88 -7.38 9.05
CA ASN A 69 -12.52 -7.01 9.45
C ASN A 69 -12.51 -5.79 10.39
N ILE A 70 -13.38 -4.80 10.15
CA ILE A 70 -13.54 -3.63 11.02
C ILE A 70 -14.02 -4.06 12.41
N LYS A 71 -15.03 -4.94 12.50
CA LYS A 71 -15.51 -5.46 13.80
C LYS A 71 -14.40 -6.14 14.60
N VAL A 72 -13.57 -6.95 13.94
CA VAL A 72 -12.41 -7.58 14.60
C VAL A 72 -11.43 -6.54 15.13
N LEU A 73 -11.19 -5.45 14.40
CA LEU A 73 -10.33 -4.35 14.87
C LEU A 73 -10.93 -3.60 16.06
N GLU A 74 -12.25 -3.39 16.07
CA GLU A 74 -12.96 -2.77 17.19
C GLU A 74 -12.88 -3.63 18.45
N GLU A 75 -13.17 -4.93 18.33
CA GLU A 75 -13.07 -5.89 19.43
C GLU A 75 -11.64 -5.98 19.98
N LEU A 76 -10.63 -6.03 19.10
CA LEU A 76 -9.23 -6.08 19.51
C LEU A 76 -8.79 -4.77 20.19
N ARG A 77 -9.23 -3.62 19.69
CA ARG A 77 -9.00 -2.32 20.30
C ARG A 77 -9.58 -2.28 21.71
N ASP A 78 -10.81 -2.76 21.91
CA ASP A 78 -11.52 -2.59 23.17
C ASP A 78 -11.13 -3.64 24.21
N SER A 79 -10.72 -4.84 23.78
CA SER A 79 -10.34 -5.95 24.68
C SER A 79 -8.84 -6.02 25.01
N SER A 80 -7.96 -5.40 24.20
CA SER A 80 -6.51 -5.54 24.38
C SER A 80 -5.99 -4.81 25.61
N LYS A 81 -5.19 -5.51 26.43
CA LYS A 81 -4.45 -4.94 27.55
C LYS A 81 -3.24 -4.10 27.11
N ASN A 82 -2.80 -4.24 25.86
CA ASN A 82 -1.62 -3.53 25.34
C ASN A 82 -2.03 -2.22 24.66
N ASP A 83 -1.59 -1.11 25.25
CA ASP A 83 -1.87 0.26 24.78
C ASP A 83 -1.43 0.48 23.33
N MET A 84 -0.29 -0.09 22.92
CA MET A 84 0.21 0.03 21.55
C MET A 84 -0.69 -0.68 20.55
N THR A 85 -1.24 -1.84 20.92
CA THR A 85 -2.23 -2.56 20.08
C THR A 85 -3.51 -1.73 19.95
N ARG A 86 -4.03 -1.19 21.06
CA ARG A 86 -5.22 -0.33 21.02
C ARG A 86 -5.00 0.89 20.12
N TYR A 87 -3.83 1.53 20.25
CA TYR A 87 -3.43 2.67 19.42
C TYR A 87 -3.36 2.29 17.93
N HIS A 88 -2.73 1.17 17.57
CA HIS A 88 -2.66 0.72 16.19
C HIS A 88 -4.04 0.44 15.58
N CYS A 89 -4.92 -0.27 16.30
CA CYS A 89 -6.28 -0.52 15.84
C CYS A 89 -7.05 0.79 15.65
N ALA A 90 -6.99 1.71 16.63
CA ALA A 90 -7.63 3.01 16.53
C ALA A 90 -7.11 3.83 15.32
N ASN A 91 -5.78 3.87 15.12
CA ASN A 91 -5.17 4.56 13.99
C ASN A 91 -5.59 3.97 12.64
N ILE A 92 -5.66 2.64 12.51
CA ILE A 92 -6.11 1.98 11.27
C ILE A 92 -7.57 2.33 10.97
N LEU A 93 -8.45 2.31 11.99
CA LEU A 93 -9.86 2.68 11.84
C LEU A 93 -10.03 4.15 11.42
N LEU A 94 -9.27 5.06 12.04
CA LEU A 94 -9.24 6.48 11.65
C LEU A 94 -8.76 6.65 10.21
N GLN A 95 -7.74 5.89 9.79
CA GLN A 95 -7.24 5.94 8.43
C GLN A 95 -8.27 5.47 7.41
N TYR A 96 -9.03 4.42 7.74
CA TYR A 96 -10.12 3.93 6.92
C TYR A 96 -11.26 4.96 6.80
N ALA A 97 -11.55 5.69 7.88
CA ALA A 97 -12.52 6.80 7.88
C ALA A 97 -12.02 8.05 7.13
N GLY A 98 -10.76 8.06 6.66
CA GLY A 98 -10.14 9.19 5.97
C GLY A 98 -9.62 10.28 6.91
N TRP A 99 -9.55 10.03 8.21
CA TRP A 99 -9.06 10.97 9.22
C TRP A 99 -7.55 10.78 9.45
N ASN A 100 -6.79 10.95 8.37
CA ASN A 100 -5.35 10.73 8.37
C ASN A 100 -4.67 12.06 8.75
N SER A 101 -3.92 12.09 9.85
CA SER A 101 -3.17 13.28 10.28
C SER A 101 -2.09 13.74 9.27
N ASN A 102 -1.75 12.91 8.28
CA ASN A 102 -0.63 13.12 7.36
C ASN A 102 -1.03 13.65 5.98
N GLN A 103 -2.20 14.27 5.82
CA GLN A 103 -2.48 15.00 4.58
C GLN A 103 -1.64 16.30 4.52
N VAL A 104 -0.39 16.18 4.08
CA VAL A 104 0.34 17.34 3.52
C VAL A 104 -0.40 17.70 2.24
N GLN A 105 -1.09 18.84 2.23
CA GLN A 105 -1.61 19.40 0.99
C GLN A 105 -0.42 19.89 0.16
N GLU A 106 -0.10 19.22 -0.94
CA GLU A 106 0.81 19.77 -1.95
C GLU A 106 0.11 20.92 -2.68
N ILE A 107 0.41 22.15 -2.28
CA ILE A 107 0.01 23.34 -3.04
C ILE A 107 0.94 23.43 -4.25
N THR A 108 0.49 22.95 -5.42
CA THR A 108 1.18 23.22 -6.68
C THR A 108 0.85 24.64 -7.15
N ILE A 109 1.70 25.60 -6.83
CA ILE A 109 1.63 26.95 -7.43
C ILE A 109 2.15 26.85 -8.85
N LYS A 110 1.25 26.77 -9.84
CA LYS A 110 1.62 27.02 -11.23
C LYS A 110 1.88 28.52 -11.38
N SER A 111 3.14 28.94 -11.31
CA SER A 111 3.51 30.30 -11.70
C SER A 111 3.41 30.40 -13.21
N ASP A 112 2.22 30.78 -13.70
CA ASP A 112 2.15 31.43 -15.00
C ASP A 112 2.82 32.80 -14.86
N ASP A 113 3.57 33.18 -15.88
CA ASP A 113 4.60 34.22 -15.85
C ASP A 113 4.00 35.64 -15.91
N SER A 114 3.12 35.96 -14.97
CA SER A 114 2.54 37.29 -14.79
C SER A 114 2.79 37.82 -13.39
N ASN A 115 3.98 38.41 -13.21
CA ASN A 115 4.38 39.54 -12.35
C ASN A 115 3.78 39.79 -10.93
N ASP A 116 3.02 38.87 -10.33
CA ASP A 116 2.31 39.08 -9.06
C ASP A 116 2.82 38.15 -7.93
N LYS A 117 4.10 37.74 -8.01
CA LYS A 117 4.71 36.80 -7.06
C LYS A 117 4.77 37.28 -5.61
N ASN A 118 4.45 38.54 -5.31
CA ASN A 118 4.59 39.08 -3.96
C ASN A 118 3.35 39.74 -3.36
N TYR A 119 2.16 39.65 -3.98
CA TYR A 119 0.95 40.25 -3.40
C TYR A 119 0.62 39.69 -2.00
N LEU A 120 0.68 38.37 -1.84
CA LEU A 120 0.40 37.71 -0.56
C LEU A 120 1.50 37.96 0.49
N LEU A 121 2.75 38.07 0.06
CA LEU A 121 3.87 38.41 0.94
C LEU A 121 3.78 39.85 1.45
N ASP A 122 3.39 40.79 0.59
CA ASP A 122 3.17 42.18 0.99
C ASP A 122 1.94 42.33 1.89
N LEU A 123 0.86 41.59 1.62
CA LEU A 123 -0.32 41.59 2.48
C LEU A 123 -0.02 41.04 3.88
N LEU A 124 0.85 40.02 3.99
CA LEU A 124 1.28 39.43 5.26
C LEU A 124 2.25 40.32 6.03
N LYS A 125 3.15 41.03 5.34
CA LYS A 125 4.02 42.05 5.96
C LYS A 125 3.19 43.20 6.51
N LYS A 126 2.27 43.73 5.71
CA LYS A 126 1.39 44.82 6.11
C LYS A 126 0.51 44.46 7.30
N LYS A 127 -0.06 43.25 7.33
CA LYS A 127 -0.82 42.75 8.50
C LYS A 127 0.03 42.48 9.75
N ARG A 128 1.34 42.24 9.59
CA ARG A 128 2.27 42.11 10.73
C ARG A 128 2.63 43.47 11.30
N GLU A 129 2.84 44.46 10.44
CA GLU A 129 3.10 45.85 10.81
C GLU A 129 1.87 46.47 11.51
N GLU A 130 0.66 46.29 10.95
CA GLU A 130 -0.60 46.74 11.57
C GLU A 130 -0.90 46.10 12.94
N LYS A 131 -0.33 44.92 13.24
CA LYS A 131 -0.43 44.26 14.55
C LYS A 131 0.63 44.74 15.56
N GLN A 132 1.77 45.24 15.10
CA GLN A 132 2.81 45.77 15.97
C GLN A 132 2.51 47.21 16.42
N ASP A 133 1.78 47.98 15.60
CA ASP A 133 1.37 49.34 15.94
C ASP A 133 0.12 49.43 16.85
N GLN A 134 -0.54 48.29 17.13
CA GLN A 134 -1.73 48.22 18.00
C GLN A 134 -1.44 47.78 19.45
N GLU A 135 -0.18 47.56 19.81
CA GLU A 135 0.25 47.39 21.21
C GLU A 135 1.01 48.62 21.72
N PRO A 136 0.34 49.65 22.26
CA PRO A 136 0.92 50.46 23.30
C PRO A 136 0.78 49.75 24.67
N LEU A 137 1.89 49.81 25.40
CA LEU A 137 2.14 49.38 26.78
C LEU A 137 0.97 49.60 27.76
N HIS A 138 0.99 48.75 28.78
CA HIS A 138 0.36 48.91 30.09
C HIS A 138 0.14 50.35 30.57
#